data_AF-A0A2G5SD96-F1
#
_entry.id   AF-A0A2G5SD96-F1
#
_cell.length_a   1.000
_cell.length_b   1.000
_cell.length_c   1.000
_cell.angle_alpha   90.00
_cell.angle_beta   90.00
_cell.angle_gamma   90.00
#
_symmetry.space_group_name_H-M   'P 1'
#
loop_
_entity.id
_entity.type
_entity.pdbx_description
1 polymer ?
#
loop_
_entity_poly.entity_id
_entity_poly.type
_entity_poly.pdbx_seq_one_letter_code
_entity_poly.pdbx_strand_id
1 'polypeptide(L)'
;METENLGIEDITTAENSKKSSDDLLEQFNKTARYDKNGDLEVAFPYNGNETRLADNYGVAYKRLQSLMVTLQKGNNQLPQYDKIIDDQLSAGYIEKVTPEMLKTTGPQYYIPHRAVFKEDSETTKVRIVLDASSHASGQLSLNDCLHAGTNMIKKIFGIPVRMRFSRYVIVADIEKAFHQVRLQEEFRNTTMFLWLKDPSNLVTFSNIQVYCFTRIPFGVSSSPFLLAAFIYYCLDSNPDSLNQMIKDNIYVDLSVYH
;
A
#
# COMPACT_ATOMS: atom_id res chain seq x y z
N MET A 1 22.42 -56.06 15.26
CA MET A 1 21.47 -55.70 16.32
C MET A 1 21.30 -54.20 16.23
N GLU A 2 20.19 -53.83 15.60
CA GLU A 2 19.52 -52.51 15.52
C GLU A 2 20.37 -51.23 15.49
N THR A 3 20.61 -50.74 14.28
CA THR A 3 20.73 -49.32 13.99
C THR A 3 19.33 -48.74 13.82
N GLU A 4 18.86 -47.96 14.79
CA GLU A 4 17.61 -47.20 14.66
C GLU A 4 17.84 -45.95 13.81
N ASN A 5 17.15 -45.93 12.67
CA ASN A 5 16.89 -44.77 11.83
C ASN A 5 16.18 -43.69 12.65
N LEU A 6 16.84 -42.57 12.89
CA LEU A 6 16.18 -41.33 13.30
C LEU A 6 15.95 -40.47 12.07
N GLY A 7 14.66 -40.29 11.77
CA GLY A 7 14.12 -39.75 10.53
C GLY A 7 14.69 -38.38 10.16
N ILE A 8 15.14 -38.32 8.92
CA ILE A 8 15.18 -37.08 8.15
C ILE A 8 13.72 -36.72 7.92
N GLU A 9 13.19 -35.76 8.70
CA GLU A 9 12.01 -35.03 8.26
C GLU A 9 12.45 -34.14 7.09
N ASP A 10 11.87 -34.41 5.92
CA ASP A 10 12.10 -33.64 4.71
C ASP A 10 11.83 -32.15 4.96
N ILE A 11 12.90 -31.37 5.00
CA ILE A 11 12.86 -29.92 4.81
C ILE A 11 12.55 -29.70 3.32
N THR A 12 11.31 -29.93 2.94
CA THR A 12 10.79 -29.51 1.64
C THR A 12 9.62 -28.58 1.88
N THR A 13 9.67 -27.43 1.19
CA THR A 13 8.62 -26.40 1.09
C THR A 13 8.64 -25.25 2.12
N ALA A 14 9.80 -24.62 2.34
CA ALA A 14 9.83 -23.23 2.86
C ALA A 14 11.06 -22.42 2.40
N GLU A 15 11.59 -22.67 1.21
CA GLU A 15 12.40 -21.67 0.52
C GLU A 15 11.46 -20.83 -0.35
N ASN A 16 10.99 -19.71 0.20
CA ASN A 16 10.33 -18.65 -0.54
C ASN A 16 11.16 -18.35 -1.80
N SER A 17 10.62 -18.66 -2.99
CA SER A 17 11.23 -18.22 -4.24
C SER A 17 11.17 -16.70 -4.27
N LYS A 18 12.27 -16.06 -3.88
CA LYS A 18 12.40 -14.62 -3.94
C LYS A 18 12.49 -14.25 -5.41
N LYS A 19 11.35 -13.96 -6.03
CA LYS A 19 11.28 -13.48 -7.41
C LYS A 19 12.26 -12.33 -7.59
N SER A 20 13.01 -12.37 -8.69
CA SER A 20 13.88 -11.28 -9.07
C SER A 20 13.03 -10.04 -9.42
N SER A 21 13.67 -8.87 -9.48
CA SER A 21 13.02 -7.64 -9.94
C SER A 21 12.42 -7.81 -11.34
N ASP A 22 13.12 -8.53 -12.20
CA ASP A 22 12.74 -8.74 -13.60
C ASP A 22 11.52 -9.65 -13.69
N ASP A 23 11.45 -10.71 -12.89
CA ASP A 23 10.28 -11.58 -12.80
C ASP A 23 9.02 -10.82 -12.35
N LEU A 24 9.20 -9.90 -11.39
CA LEU A 24 8.10 -9.07 -10.89
C LEU A 24 7.67 -8.03 -11.92
N LEU A 25 8.60 -7.47 -12.69
CA LEU A 25 8.28 -6.54 -13.77
C LEU A 25 7.59 -7.26 -14.94
N GLU A 26 8.01 -8.48 -15.27
CA GLU A 26 7.32 -9.31 -16.25
C GLU A 26 5.90 -9.66 -15.78
N GLN A 27 5.74 -10.03 -14.50
CA GLN A 27 4.43 -10.26 -13.90
C GLN A 27 3.56 -8.99 -13.95
N PHE A 28 4.13 -7.83 -13.62
CA PHE A 28 3.45 -6.54 -13.74
C PHE A 28 2.95 -6.32 -15.17
N ASN A 29 3.83 -6.43 -16.17
CA ASN A 29 3.46 -6.22 -17.57
C ASN A 29 2.38 -7.18 -18.08
N LYS A 30 2.36 -8.42 -17.58
CA LYS A 30 1.33 -9.41 -17.91
C LYS A 30 -0.02 -9.14 -17.26
N THR A 31 -0.02 -8.52 -16.08
CA THR A 31 -1.23 -8.36 -15.25
C THR A 31 -1.82 -6.96 -15.32
N ALA A 32 -1.01 -5.94 -15.61
CA ALA A 32 -1.46 -4.57 -15.81
C ALA A 32 -2.41 -4.50 -17.01
N ARG A 33 -3.52 -3.81 -16.85
CA ARG A 33 -4.57 -3.71 -17.87
C ARG A 33 -5.26 -2.35 -17.80
N TYR A 34 -5.79 -1.90 -18.93
CA TYR A 34 -6.63 -0.71 -18.96
C TYR A 34 -8.07 -1.07 -18.62
N ASP A 35 -8.71 -0.25 -17.79
CA ASP A 35 -10.15 -0.35 -17.53
C ASP A 35 -10.96 0.16 -18.74
N LYS A 36 -12.29 0.07 -18.64
CA LYS A 36 -13.22 0.58 -19.68
C LYS A 36 -13.12 2.09 -19.94
N ASN A 37 -12.51 2.85 -19.03
CA ASN A 37 -12.34 4.30 -19.14
C ASN A 37 -10.95 4.66 -19.70
N GLY A 38 -10.08 3.68 -19.94
CA GLY A 38 -8.71 3.90 -20.41
C GLY A 38 -7.71 4.19 -19.30
N ASP A 39 -8.07 3.94 -18.04
CA ASP A 39 -7.14 4.08 -16.91
C ASP A 39 -6.38 2.76 -16.67
N LEU A 40 -5.06 2.84 -16.48
CA LEU A 40 -4.22 1.68 -16.23
C LEU A 40 -4.39 1.19 -14.78
N GLU A 41 -4.78 -0.07 -14.62
CA GLU A 41 -4.95 -0.76 -13.34
C GLU A 41 -3.87 -1.82 -13.11
N VAL A 42 -3.33 -1.87 -11.90
CA VAL A 42 -2.25 -2.78 -11.49
C VAL A 42 -2.76 -3.84 -10.52
N ALA A 43 -2.16 -5.02 -10.58
CA ALA A 43 -2.40 -6.12 -9.66
C ALA A 43 -1.40 -6.10 -8.50
N PHE A 44 -1.81 -6.56 -7.31
CA PHE A 44 -0.82 -6.83 -6.27
C PHE A 44 0.03 -8.06 -6.61
N PRO A 45 1.35 -8.02 -6.35
CA PRO A 45 2.24 -9.15 -6.59
C PRO A 45 2.14 -10.15 -5.43
N TYR A 46 1.02 -10.88 -5.35
CA TYR A 46 0.83 -11.94 -4.37
C TYR A 46 1.89 -13.03 -4.51
N ASN A 47 2.30 -13.59 -3.36
CA ASN A 47 3.37 -14.59 -3.26
C ASN A 47 2.86 -16.02 -2.96
N GLY A 48 1.54 -16.23 -2.93
CA GLY A 48 0.87 -17.50 -2.63
C GLY A 48 0.35 -17.61 -1.20
N ASN A 49 0.88 -16.81 -0.26
CA ASN A 49 0.47 -16.83 1.13
C ASN A 49 -0.89 -16.15 1.39
N GLU A 50 -1.41 -15.37 0.44
CA GLU A 50 -2.71 -14.70 0.53
C GLU A 50 -3.87 -15.68 0.77
N THR A 51 -3.71 -16.93 0.34
CA THR A 51 -4.67 -18.02 0.60
C THR A 51 -4.87 -18.33 2.09
N ARG A 52 -3.91 -17.94 2.93
CA ARG A 52 -3.90 -18.11 4.40
C ARG A 52 -4.08 -16.79 5.15
N LEU A 53 -4.35 -15.70 4.45
CA LEU A 53 -4.48 -14.38 5.04
C LEU A 53 -5.80 -14.27 5.83
N ALA A 54 -5.69 -14.07 7.14
CA ALA A 54 -6.84 -13.79 8.00
C ALA A 54 -7.22 -12.30 7.97
N ASP A 55 -8.46 -11.96 8.33
CA ASP A 55 -9.02 -10.62 8.08
C ASP A 55 -8.36 -9.46 8.84
N ASN A 56 -7.77 -9.69 10.01
CA ASN A 56 -7.21 -8.67 10.90
C ASN A 56 -8.20 -7.63 11.46
N TYR A 57 -9.52 -7.84 11.36
CA TYR A 57 -10.55 -6.89 11.78
C TYR A 57 -10.41 -6.51 13.27
N GLY A 58 -10.24 -7.50 14.14
CA GLY A 58 -10.16 -7.28 15.58
C GLY A 58 -8.96 -6.41 16.00
N VAL A 59 -7.85 -6.47 15.26
CA VAL A 59 -6.67 -5.62 15.47
C VAL A 59 -6.97 -4.20 14.98
N ALA A 60 -7.50 -4.06 13.77
CA ALA A 60 -7.90 -2.77 13.20
C ALA A 60 -8.90 -2.03 14.10
N TYR A 61 -9.90 -2.72 14.64
CA TYR A 61 -10.90 -2.15 15.55
C TYR A 61 -10.26 -1.57 16.82
N LYS A 62 -9.38 -2.33 17.49
CA LYS A 62 -8.67 -1.86 18.70
C LYS A 62 -7.76 -0.67 18.41
N ARG A 63 -7.10 -0.68 17.24
CA ARG A 63 -6.25 0.42 16.77
C ARG A 63 -7.08 1.67 16.49
N LEU A 64 -8.27 1.54 15.90
CA LEU A 64 -9.21 2.64 15.69
C LEU A 64 -9.67 3.26 17.03
N GLN A 65 -10.03 2.43 18.03
CA GLN A 65 -10.39 2.94 19.36
C GLN A 65 -9.26 3.77 19.98
N SER A 66 -8.03 3.29 19.88
CA SER A 66 -6.83 3.99 20.37
C SER A 66 -6.55 5.28 19.59
N LEU A 67 -6.78 5.25 18.27
CA LEU A 67 -6.63 6.41 17.39
C LEU A 67 -7.63 7.51 17.76
N MET A 68 -8.90 7.19 18.00
CA MET A 68 -9.91 8.19 18.40
C MET A 68 -9.50 8.94 19.67
N VAL A 69 -9.03 8.21 20.69
CA VAL A 69 -8.49 8.81 21.92
C VAL A 69 -7.29 9.70 21.62
N THR A 70 -6.42 9.30 20.69
CA THR A 70 -5.22 10.07 20.33
C THR A 70 -5.57 11.35 19.57
N LEU A 71 -6.52 11.29 18.63
CA LEU A 71 -6.94 12.45 17.83
C LEU A 71 -7.64 13.51 18.67
N GLN A 72 -8.36 13.10 19.72
CA GLN A 72 -9.06 14.02 20.62
C GLN A 72 -8.16 14.64 21.69
N LYS A 73 -6.92 14.13 21.88
CA LYS A 73 -5.96 14.71 22.83
C LYS A 73 -5.37 16.02 22.31
N GLY A 74 -5.08 16.95 23.23
CA GLY A 74 -4.43 18.22 22.91
C GLY A 74 -5.31 19.11 22.04
N ASN A 75 -4.77 19.54 20.89
CA ASN A 75 -5.41 20.49 19.96
C ASN A 75 -6.54 19.87 19.10
N ASN A 76 -7.17 18.78 19.55
CA ASN A 76 -8.23 18.03 18.86
C ASN A 76 -8.08 17.97 17.33
N GLN A 77 -7.35 16.98 16.85
CA GLN A 77 -7.03 16.78 15.44
C GLN A 77 -8.09 15.95 14.69
N LEU A 78 -9.15 15.53 15.37
CA LEU A 78 -10.22 14.72 14.79
C LEU A 78 -10.86 15.36 13.55
N PRO A 79 -11.23 16.66 13.53
CA PRO A 79 -11.84 17.28 12.36
C PRO A 79 -10.91 17.30 11.14
N GLN A 80 -9.60 17.49 11.37
CA GLN A 80 -8.62 17.47 10.29
C GLN A 80 -8.43 16.05 9.73
N TYR A 81 -8.41 15.04 10.61
CA TYR A 81 -8.30 13.65 10.19
C TYR A 81 -9.51 13.21 9.36
N ASP A 82 -10.72 13.54 9.83
CA ASP A 82 -11.96 13.22 9.16
C ASP A 82 -12.06 13.90 7.79
N LYS A 83 -11.66 15.18 7.72
CA LYS A 83 -11.57 15.90 6.45
C LYS A 83 -10.65 15.20 5.43
N ILE A 84 -9.53 14.61 5.87
CA ILE A 84 -8.65 13.87 4.95
C ILE A 84 -9.36 12.64 4.39
N ILE A 85 -10.13 11.91 5.21
CA ILE A 85 -10.93 10.76 4.75
C ILE A 85 -11.98 11.22 3.74
N ASP A 86 -12.71 12.29 4.03
CA ASP A 86 -13.73 12.84 3.12
C ASP A 86 -13.13 13.35 1.81
N ASP A 87 -11.97 14.01 1.85
CA ASP A 87 -11.27 14.48 0.66
C ASP A 87 -10.78 13.29 -0.18
N GLN A 88 -10.28 12.21 0.44
CA GLN A 88 -9.89 10.98 -0.26
C GLN A 88 -11.09 10.25 -0.89
N LEU A 89 -12.24 10.22 -0.20
CA LEU A 89 -13.47 9.64 -0.71
C LEU A 89 -14.00 10.45 -1.90
N SER A 90 -14.00 11.79 -1.78
CA SER A 90 -14.45 12.70 -2.84
C SER A 90 -13.56 12.64 -4.08
N ALA A 91 -12.25 12.46 -3.89
CA ALA A 91 -11.30 12.25 -4.99
C ALA A 91 -11.36 10.84 -5.60
N GLY A 92 -12.12 9.92 -4.99
CA GLY A 92 -12.25 8.54 -5.43
C GLY A 92 -11.00 7.69 -5.19
N TYR A 93 -10.11 8.09 -4.28
CA TYR A 93 -8.94 7.31 -3.88
C TYR A 93 -9.31 6.14 -2.97
N ILE A 94 -10.40 6.32 -2.22
CA ILE A 94 -11.06 5.29 -1.43
C ILE A 94 -12.53 5.20 -1.83
N GLU A 95 -13.14 4.06 -1.54
CA GLU A 95 -14.58 3.85 -1.72
C GLU A 95 -15.17 3.11 -0.52
N LYS A 96 -16.49 3.30 -0.30
CA LYS A 96 -17.20 2.56 0.74
C LYS A 96 -17.33 1.11 0.32
N VAL A 97 -16.95 0.19 1.21
CA VAL A 97 -17.12 -1.24 0.95
C VAL A 97 -18.60 -1.59 0.99
N THR A 98 -19.08 -2.27 -0.06
CA THR A 98 -20.45 -2.72 -0.17
C THR A 98 -20.61 -4.17 0.31
N PRO A 99 -21.82 -4.60 0.72
CA PRO A 99 -22.08 -6.00 1.03
C PRO A 99 -21.73 -6.96 -0.11
N GLU A 100 -21.84 -6.51 -1.35
CA GLU A 100 -21.51 -7.28 -2.55
C GLU A 100 -20.00 -7.55 -2.63
N MET A 101 -19.16 -6.55 -2.35
CA MET A 101 -17.70 -6.71 -2.32
C MET A 101 -17.26 -7.73 -1.27
N LEU A 102 -17.96 -7.77 -0.12
CA LEU A 102 -17.68 -8.74 0.94
C LEU A 102 -18.14 -10.18 0.62
N LYS A 103 -19.00 -10.37 -0.39
CA LYS A 103 -19.41 -11.69 -0.88
C LYS A 103 -18.42 -12.27 -1.89
N THR A 104 -17.54 -11.45 -2.45
CA THR A 104 -16.54 -11.90 -3.42
C THR A 104 -15.58 -12.89 -2.79
N THR A 105 -15.38 -14.03 -3.45
CA THR A 105 -14.39 -15.04 -3.07
C THR A 105 -12.99 -14.45 -3.19
N GLY A 106 -12.20 -14.50 -2.11
CA GLY A 106 -10.83 -14.02 -2.09
C GLY A 106 -10.41 -13.55 -0.69
N PRO A 107 -9.14 -13.18 -0.53
CA PRO A 107 -8.66 -12.65 0.75
C PRO A 107 -9.33 -11.30 1.05
N GLN A 108 -9.68 -11.13 2.32
CA GLN A 108 -10.20 -9.87 2.87
C GLN A 108 -9.26 -9.45 3.98
N TYR A 109 -8.89 -8.18 4.04
CA TYR A 109 -7.93 -7.69 5.03
C TYR A 109 -8.21 -6.27 5.46
N TYR A 110 -8.25 -6.06 6.78
CA TYR A 110 -8.46 -4.78 7.44
C TYR A 110 -7.11 -4.24 7.94
N ILE A 111 -6.59 -3.25 7.23
CA ILE A 111 -5.33 -2.58 7.56
C ILE A 111 -5.58 -1.54 8.65
N PRO A 112 -4.90 -1.64 9.82
CA PRO A 112 -4.93 -0.58 10.81
C PRO A 112 -4.27 0.69 10.27
N HIS A 113 -4.72 1.85 10.72
CA HIS A 113 -4.15 3.13 10.33
C HIS A 113 -3.89 4.03 11.53
N ARG A 114 -2.99 4.99 11.36
CA ARG A 114 -2.57 5.93 12.39
C ARG A 114 -2.38 7.34 11.83
N ALA A 115 -2.43 8.33 12.72
CA ALA A 115 -2.05 9.69 12.43
C ALA A 115 -0.53 9.85 12.60
N VAL A 116 0.12 10.51 11.63
CA VAL A 116 1.47 11.03 11.77
C VAL A 116 1.38 12.55 11.73
N PHE A 117 1.92 13.19 12.76
CA PHE A 117 1.90 14.64 12.91
C PHE A 117 3.24 15.22 12.44
N LYS A 118 3.19 16.18 11.52
CA LYS A 118 4.36 16.95 11.09
C LYS A 118 4.11 18.41 11.45
N GLU A 119 4.66 18.84 12.59
CA GLU A 119 4.50 20.22 13.07
C GLU A 119 5.10 21.25 12.10
N ASP A 120 6.14 20.85 11.35
CA ASP A 120 6.86 21.69 10.38
C ASP A 120 6.27 21.68 8.95
N SER A 121 5.12 21.04 8.71
CA SER A 121 4.54 20.98 7.35
C SER A 121 3.72 22.23 7.02
N GLU A 122 4.06 22.90 5.92
CA GLU A 122 3.31 24.07 5.41
C GLU A 122 1.90 23.73 4.89
N THR A 123 1.66 22.49 4.43
CA THR A 123 0.40 22.12 3.73
C THR A 123 -0.57 21.32 4.58
N THR A 124 -0.11 20.29 5.32
CA THR A 124 -0.99 19.47 6.16
C THR A 124 -0.25 18.92 7.38
N LYS A 125 -0.69 19.34 8.58
CA LYS A 125 -0.10 18.91 9.87
C LYS A 125 -0.35 17.44 10.22
N VAL A 126 -1.33 16.80 9.58
CA VAL A 126 -1.74 15.41 9.83
C VAL A 126 -1.65 14.60 8.55
N ARG A 127 -1.05 13.40 8.62
CA ARG A 127 -1.07 12.40 7.55
C ARG A 127 -1.61 11.07 8.05
N ILE A 128 -2.32 10.36 7.17
CA ILE A 128 -2.84 9.03 7.44
C ILE A 128 -1.82 8.01 6.93
N VAL A 129 -1.35 7.13 7.81
CA VAL A 129 -0.42 6.05 7.45
C VAL A 129 -1.06 4.72 7.80
N LEU A 130 -1.06 3.80 6.84
CA LEU A 130 -1.52 2.44 6.99
C LEU A 130 -0.39 1.54 7.51
N ASP A 131 -0.75 0.58 8.36
CA ASP A 131 0.16 -0.39 8.97
C ASP A 131 -0.13 -1.78 8.40
N ALA A 132 0.24 -1.99 7.13
CA ALA A 132 0.00 -3.26 6.41
C ALA A 132 0.88 -4.42 6.90
N SER A 133 1.79 -4.16 7.84
CA SER A 133 2.57 -5.16 8.56
C SER A 133 1.88 -5.62 9.86
N SER A 134 0.80 -4.96 10.30
CA SER A 134 0.13 -5.31 11.56
C SER A 134 -0.78 -6.50 11.38
N HIS A 135 -0.57 -7.54 12.18
CA HIS A 135 -1.37 -8.77 12.16
C HIS A 135 -1.75 -9.23 13.57
N ALA A 136 -2.73 -10.12 13.67
CA ALA A 136 -3.01 -10.85 14.91
C ALA A 136 -1.90 -11.87 15.23
N SER A 137 -1.76 -12.25 16.50
CA SER A 137 -0.74 -13.23 16.92
C SER A 137 -0.86 -14.54 16.14
N GLY A 138 0.25 -14.99 15.55
CA GLY A 138 0.31 -16.23 14.74
C GLY A 138 -0.35 -16.15 13.36
N GLN A 139 -0.82 -14.98 12.94
CA GLN A 139 -1.41 -14.76 11.61
C GLN A 139 -0.45 -13.99 10.70
N LEU A 140 -0.69 -14.06 9.39
CA LEU A 140 0.06 -13.31 8.38
C LEU A 140 -0.44 -11.87 8.28
N SER A 141 0.47 -10.95 7.95
CA SER A 141 0.11 -9.61 7.51
C SER A 141 -0.09 -9.53 6.00
N LEU A 142 -0.72 -8.46 5.52
CA LEU A 142 -0.79 -8.21 4.07
C LEU A 142 0.61 -8.15 3.45
N ASN A 143 1.56 -7.52 4.14
CA ASN A 143 2.94 -7.43 3.66
C ASN A 143 3.64 -8.80 3.57
N ASP A 144 3.27 -9.80 4.39
CA ASP A 144 3.80 -11.16 4.31
C ASP A 144 3.24 -11.95 3.10
N CYS A 145 2.12 -11.49 2.54
CA CYS A 145 1.47 -12.07 1.37
C CYS A 145 1.90 -11.41 0.04
N LEU A 146 2.78 -10.41 0.09
CA LEU A 146 3.19 -9.62 -1.06
C LEU A 146 4.69 -9.74 -1.31
N HIS A 147 5.07 -9.87 -2.58
CA HIS A 147 6.44 -9.55 -2.96
C HIS A 147 6.62 -8.04 -2.91
N ALA A 148 7.43 -7.55 -1.96
CA ALA A 148 7.74 -6.12 -1.86
C ALA A 148 8.38 -5.57 -3.14
N GLY A 149 9.04 -6.44 -3.92
CA GLY A 149 9.89 -6.05 -5.03
C GLY A 149 11.21 -5.46 -4.56
N THR A 150 12.15 -5.35 -5.49
CA THR A 150 13.31 -4.49 -5.24
C THR A 150 12.85 -3.05 -5.41
N ASN A 151 13.41 -2.15 -4.60
CA ASN A 151 13.23 -0.74 -4.84
C ASN A 151 13.98 -0.41 -6.14
N MET A 152 13.28 -0.44 -7.29
CA MET A 152 13.82 -0.12 -8.63
C MET A 152 14.33 1.32 -8.72
N ILE A 153 14.06 2.09 -7.67
CA ILE A 153 14.42 3.48 -7.51
C ILE A 153 15.81 3.51 -6.88
N LYS A 154 16.78 3.97 -7.67
CA LYS A 154 18.21 4.01 -7.31
C LYS A 154 18.41 4.56 -5.89
N LYS A 155 19.23 3.86 -5.09
CA LYS A 155 19.57 4.25 -3.71
C LYS A 155 20.03 5.72 -3.63
N ILE A 156 19.53 6.40 -2.59
CA ILE A 156 19.59 7.84 -2.30
C ILE A 156 20.97 8.52 -2.46
N PHE A 157 22.07 7.78 -2.31
CA PHE A 157 23.41 8.37 -2.20
C PHE A 157 24.01 8.98 -3.48
N GLY A 158 23.38 8.86 -4.65
CA GLY A 158 23.88 9.47 -5.90
C GLY A 158 23.09 10.67 -6.41
N ILE A 159 21.96 11.02 -5.78
CA ILE A 159 21.00 11.98 -6.33
C ILE A 159 21.40 13.43 -6.08
N PRO A 160 21.87 13.86 -4.89
CA PRO A 160 22.31 15.25 -4.70
C PRO A 160 23.45 15.63 -5.63
N VAL A 161 24.33 14.68 -5.94
CA VAL A 161 25.43 14.87 -6.90
C VAL A 161 24.87 15.04 -8.31
N ARG A 162 23.95 14.17 -8.76
CA ARG A 162 23.32 14.27 -10.09
C ARG A 162 22.44 15.51 -10.25
N MET A 163 21.68 15.90 -9.23
CA MET A 163 20.87 17.13 -9.24
C MET A 163 21.71 18.40 -9.46
N ARG A 164 22.97 18.42 -8.98
CA ARG A 164 23.89 19.56 -9.21
C ARG A 164 24.40 19.65 -10.65
N PHE A 165 24.29 18.57 -11.44
CA PHE A 165 24.71 18.53 -12.84
C PHE A 165 23.55 18.44 -13.84
N SER A 166 22.31 18.26 -13.36
CA SER A 166 21.12 18.24 -14.20
C SER A 166 20.63 19.65 -14.52
N ARG A 167 20.45 19.95 -15.81
CA ARG A 167 19.96 21.25 -16.30
C ARG A 167 18.49 21.53 -15.92
N TYR A 168 17.70 20.48 -15.67
CA TYR A 168 16.30 20.56 -15.27
C TYR A 168 16.01 19.48 -14.22
N VAL A 169 15.30 19.84 -13.14
CA VAL A 169 14.83 18.92 -12.09
C VAL A 169 13.31 19.04 -12.02
N ILE A 170 12.61 17.92 -12.23
CA ILE A 170 11.17 17.83 -12.01
C ILE A 170 10.96 17.21 -10.63
N VAL A 171 10.38 17.99 -9.71
CA VAL A 171 9.98 17.50 -8.39
C VAL A 171 8.48 17.27 -8.43
N ALA A 172 8.06 16.02 -8.31
CA ALA A 172 6.65 15.65 -8.20
C ALA A 172 6.36 15.13 -6.79
N ASP A 173 5.18 15.46 -6.27
CA ASP A 173 4.72 14.98 -4.97
C ASP A 173 4.44 13.47 -5.06
N ILE A 174 5.22 12.71 -4.30
CA ILE A 174 5.16 11.24 -4.25
C ILE A 174 3.79 10.76 -3.79
N GLU A 175 3.17 11.45 -2.83
CA GLU A 175 1.85 11.09 -2.30
C GLU A 175 0.79 11.18 -3.42
N LYS A 176 0.88 12.22 -4.24
CA LYS A 176 0.02 12.37 -5.43
C LYS A 176 0.29 11.32 -6.50
N ALA A 177 1.52 10.81 -6.61
CA ALA A 177 1.88 9.79 -7.58
C ALA A 177 1.24 8.43 -7.23
N PHE A 178 1.23 8.04 -5.95
CA PHE A 178 0.51 6.84 -5.49
C PHE A 178 -0.99 6.92 -5.82
N HIS A 179 -1.59 8.10 -5.71
CA HIS A 179 -3.00 8.34 -6.06
C HIS A 179 -3.33 8.22 -7.55
N GLN A 180 -2.33 8.20 -8.45
CA GLN A 180 -2.56 7.97 -9.88
C GLN A 180 -2.65 6.48 -10.25
N VAL A 181 -2.07 5.59 -9.45
CA VAL A 181 -1.93 4.18 -9.80
C VAL A 181 -3.15 3.40 -9.29
N ARG A 182 -4.05 3.03 -10.21
CA ARG A 182 -5.28 2.30 -9.88
C ARG A 182 -5.01 0.86 -9.49
N LEU A 183 -5.72 0.40 -8.46
CA LEU A 183 -5.71 -0.98 -8.03
C LEU A 183 -6.91 -1.71 -8.65
N GLN A 184 -6.62 -2.86 -9.24
CA GLN A 184 -7.61 -3.78 -9.78
C GLN A 184 -8.64 -4.20 -8.72
N GLU A 185 -9.91 -4.29 -9.10
CA GLU A 185 -11.05 -4.53 -8.19
C GLU A 185 -10.87 -5.78 -7.31
N GLU A 186 -10.26 -6.83 -7.86
CA GLU A 186 -10.05 -8.11 -7.18
C GLU A 186 -9.11 -8.01 -5.97
N PHE A 187 -8.32 -6.94 -5.89
CA PHE A 187 -7.33 -6.71 -4.84
C PHE A 187 -7.79 -5.68 -3.80
N ARG A 188 -8.86 -4.93 -4.06
CA ARG A 188 -9.29 -3.83 -3.16
C ARG A 188 -9.73 -4.34 -1.79
N ASN A 189 -10.29 -5.55 -1.72
CA ASN A 189 -10.72 -6.18 -0.48
C ASN A 189 -9.58 -6.47 0.51
N THR A 190 -8.31 -6.47 0.09
CA THR A 190 -7.17 -6.57 1.01
C THR A 190 -6.65 -5.22 1.48
N THR A 191 -7.26 -4.12 1.02
CA THR A 191 -6.90 -2.75 1.41
C THR A 191 -7.96 -2.08 2.28
N MET A 192 -8.82 -2.86 2.92
CA MET A 192 -9.91 -2.30 3.73
C MET A 192 -9.36 -1.62 4.98
N PHE A 193 -10.05 -0.60 5.48
CA PHE A 193 -9.78 0.00 6.77
C PHE A 193 -11.08 0.52 7.39
N LEU A 194 -11.05 0.77 8.71
CA LEU A 194 -12.23 1.13 9.50
C LEU A 194 -12.22 2.62 9.80
N TRP A 195 -13.32 3.31 9.53
CA TRP A 195 -13.56 4.66 10.04
C TRP A 195 -14.97 4.75 10.63
N LEU A 196 -15.40 5.95 11.01
CA LEU A 196 -16.69 6.20 11.61
C LEU A 196 -17.64 6.90 10.64
N LYS A 197 -18.94 6.59 10.74
CA LYS A 197 -20.00 7.32 10.02
C LYS A 197 -20.17 8.72 10.57
N ASP A 198 -20.10 8.84 11.89
CA ASP A 198 -20.01 10.11 12.61
C ASP A 198 -18.83 10.02 13.60
N PRO A 199 -17.73 10.75 13.34
CA PRO A 199 -16.56 10.75 14.21
C PRO A 199 -16.80 11.36 15.59
N SER A 200 -17.87 12.13 15.76
CA SER A 200 -18.25 12.73 17.06
C SER A 200 -18.81 11.68 18.03
N ASN A 201 -19.24 10.53 17.51
CA ASN A 201 -19.82 9.44 18.27
C ASN A 201 -18.78 8.38 18.67
N LEU A 202 -19.15 7.53 19.62
CA LEU A 202 -18.31 6.44 20.10
C LEU A 202 -18.01 5.41 19.00
N VAL A 203 -16.88 4.70 19.14
CA VAL A 203 -16.53 3.56 18.30
C VAL A 203 -17.42 2.38 18.69
N THR A 204 -18.45 2.12 17.88
CA THR A 204 -19.39 1.01 18.01
C THR A 204 -19.58 0.33 16.66
N PHE A 205 -20.02 -0.92 16.65
CA PHE A 205 -20.29 -1.66 15.41
C PHE A 205 -21.29 -0.95 14.48
N SER A 206 -22.29 -0.26 15.05
CA SER A 206 -23.28 0.49 14.25
C SER A 206 -22.72 1.78 13.64
N ASN A 207 -21.71 2.39 14.29
CA ASN A 207 -21.07 3.61 13.83
C ASN A 207 -19.87 3.37 12.90
N ILE A 208 -19.44 2.12 12.70
CA ILE A 208 -18.34 1.81 11.79
C ILE A 208 -18.80 1.92 10.33
N GLN A 209 -17.93 2.55 9.54
CA GLN A 209 -17.94 2.49 8.08
C GLN A 209 -16.63 1.85 7.62
N VAL A 210 -16.75 0.85 6.74
CA VAL A 210 -15.59 0.23 6.09
C VAL A 210 -15.32 0.93 4.77
N TYR A 211 -14.07 1.28 4.54
CA TYR A 211 -13.56 1.82 3.28
C TYR A 211 -12.48 0.89 2.72
N CYS A 212 -12.25 0.93 1.41
CA CYS A 212 -11.10 0.29 0.77
C CYS A 212 -10.46 1.25 -0.23
N PHE A 213 -9.20 0.99 -0.60
CA PHE A 213 -8.49 1.82 -1.56
C PHE A 213 -8.77 1.36 -2.99
N THR A 214 -9.00 2.33 -3.87
CA THR A 214 -9.07 2.13 -5.33
C THR A 214 -7.73 2.39 -6.02
N ARG A 215 -6.76 2.89 -5.25
CA ARG A 215 -5.38 3.20 -5.64
C ARG A 215 -4.41 2.42 -4.78
N ILE A 216 -3.17 2.25 -5.21
CA ILE A 216 -2.17 1.61 -4.33
C ILE A 216 -1.96 2.47 -3.07
N PRO A 217 -2.17 1.91 -1.86
CA PRO A 217 -2.02 2.66 -0.62
C PRO A 217 -0.55 2.89 -0.26
N PHE A 218 -0.26 4.00 0.42
CA PHE A 218 1.01 4.18 1.12
C PHE A 218 1.04 3.31 2.39
N GLY A 219 2.16 2.64 2.67
CA GLY A 219 2.31 1.73 3.82
C GLY A 219 2.22 0.24 3.49
N VAL A 220 1.90 -0.11 2.24
CA VAL A 220 2.03 -1.47 1.71
C VAL A 220 3.41 -1.66 1.07
N SER A 221 4.05 -2.81 1.34
CA SER A 221 5.46 -3.08 0.99
C SER A 221 5.72 -3.08 -0.52
N SER A 222 4.75 -3.50 -1.33
CA SER A 222 4.84 -3.59 -2.79
C SER A 222 4.45 -2.30 -3.52
N SER A 223 3.74 -1.37 -2.88
CA SER A 223 3.28 -0.12 -3.52
C SER A 223 4.40 0.67 -4.19
N PRO A 224 5.60 0.81 -3.60
CA PRO A 224 6.65 1.58 -4.25
C PRO A 224 7.20 0.94 -5.52
N PHE A 225 7.33 -0.39 -5.51
CA PHE A 225 7.67 -1.16 -6.71
C PHE A 225 6.60 -0.98 -7.78
N LEU A 226 5.32 -1.09 -7.42
CA LEU A 226 4.20 -0.91 -8.36
C LEU A 226 4.16 0.50 -8.96
N LEU A 227 4.43 1.53 -8.16
CA LEU A 227 4.53 2.90 -8.66
C LEU A 227 5.68 3.04 -9.67
N ALA A 228 6.86 2.48 -9.37
CA ALA A 228 7.98 2.50 -10.30
C ALA A 228 7.63 1.76 -11.60
N ALA A 229 7.14 0.52 -11.51
CA ALA A 229 6.76 -0.29 -12.65
C ALA A 229 5.69 0.40 -13.52
N PHE A 230 4.70 1.04 -12.90
CA PHE A 230 3.70 1.86 -13.58
C PHE A 230 4.34 3.00 -14.39
N ILE A 231 5.26 3.76 -13.78
CA ILE A 231 5.93 4.86 -14.48
C ILE A 231 6.75 4.32 -15.66
N TYR A 232 7.50 3.23 -15.47
CA TYR A 232 8.25 2.59 -16.56
C TYR A 232 7.31 2.17 -17.70
N TYR A 233 6.20 1.51 -17.38
CA TYR A 233 5.20 1.07 -18.35
C TYR A 233 4.61 2.24 -19.15
N CYS A 234 4.25 3.35 -18.48
CA CYS A 234 3.73 4.53 -19.14
C CYS A 234 4.77 5.18 -20.08
N LEU A 235 6.05 5.23 -19.66
CA LEU A 235 7.14 5.76 -20.50
C LEU A 235 7.44 4.84 -21.69
N ASP A 236 7.37 3.52 -21.51
CA ASP A 236 7.55 2.57 -22.62
C ASP A 236 6.40 2.60 -23.62
N SER A 237 5.18 2.84 -23.14
CA SER A 237 3.98 2.92 -23.97
C SER A 237 3.87 4.23 -24.76
N ASN A 238 4.60 5.29 -24.35
CA ASN A 238 4.54 6.62 -24.97
C ASN A 238 5.95 7.10 -25.37
N PRO A 239 6.48 6.69 -26.54
CA PRO A 239 7.85 6.98 -26.93
C PRO A 239 8.14 8.48 -27.01
N ASP A 240 9.08 8.96 -26.19
CA ASP A 240 9.60 10.32 -26.21
C ASP A 240 11.13 10.28 -26.02
N SER A 241 11.82 11.21 -26.67
CA SER A 241 13.25 11.47 -26.50
C SER A 241 13.69 11.65 -25.03
N LEU A 242 12.80 12.12 -24.17
CA LEU A 242 13.05 12.36 -22.75
C LEU A 242 12.89 11.11 -21.88
N ASN A 243 12.25 10.05 -22.37
CA ASN A 243 11.90 8.88 -21.54
C ASN A 243 13.14 8.21 -20.94
N GLN A 244 14.21 8.06 -21.71
CA GLN A 244 15.44 7.47 -21.20
C GLN A 244 16.05 8.34 -20.09
N MET A 245 16.05 9.66 -20.28
CA MET A 245 16.51 10.61 -19.26
C MET A 245 15.65 10.55 -18.00
N ILE A 246 14.33 10.44 -18.13
CA ILE A 246 13.41 10.31 -16.99
C ILE A 246 13.69 9.01 -16.25
N LYS A 247 13.73 7.87 -16.95
CA LYS A 247 14.03 6.55 -16.36
C LYS A 247 15.34 6.52 -15.59
N ASP A 248 16.35 7.24 -16.05
CA ASP A 248 17.65 7.29 -15.40
C ASP A 248 17.67 8.12 -14.11
N ASN A 249 16.66 8.99 -13.91
CA ASN A 249 16.61 10.00 -12.86
C ASN A 249 15.36 9.93 -11.95
N ILE A 250 14.45 8.95 -12.12
CA ILE A 250 13.29 8.77 -11.23
C ILE A 250 13.73 8.51 -9.79
N TYR A 251 13.12 9.25 -8.86
CA TYR A 251 13.26 9.10 -7.42
C TYR A 251 11.90 9.12 -6.73
N VAL A 252 11.65 8.15 -5.86
CA VAL A 252 10.54 8.14 -4.91
C VAL A 252 11.17 7.97 -3.53
N ASP A 253 11.07 9.02 -2.73
CA ASP A 253 11.43 9.01 -1.32
C ASP A 253 10.50 8.05 -0.57
N LEU A 254 11.08 6.94 -0.09
CA LEU A 254 10.50 6.10 0.93
C LEU A 254 11.30 6.33 2.18
N SER A 255 10.90 7.34 2.95
CA SER A 255 11.30 7.39 4.34
C SER A 255 10.65 6.18 5.02
N VAL A 256 11.40 5.07 5.10
CA VAL A 256 11.09 3.93 5.95
C VAL A 256 11.22 4.44 7.38
N TYR A 257 10.09 4.81 7.99
CA TYR A 257 10.05 5.09 9.41
C TYR A 257 10.16 3.75 10.14
N HIS A 258 11.35 3.47 10.68
CA HIS A 258 11.56 2.47 11.72
C HIS A 258 10.88 2.90 13.02
#